data_AF-A0A7W0JFB6-F1
#
_entry.id   AF-A0A7W0JFB6-F1
#
_cell.length_a   1.000
_cell.length_b   1.000
_cell.length_c   1.000
_cell.angle_alpha   90.00
_cell.angle_beta   90.00
_cell.angle_gamma   90.00
#
_symmetry.space_group_name_H-M   'P 1'
#
loop_
_entity.id
_entity.type
_entity.pdbx_description
1 polymer ?
#
loop_
_entity_poly.entity_id
_entity_poly.type
_entity_poly.pdbx_seq_one_letter_code
_entity_poly.pdbx_strand_id
1 'polypeptide(L)'
;MNSLVHADYVNHRSPIQIAIFDDRLEITNPGALPFGLSLDTAISGVSQLRNKVLERTFRELKLTEHWGSGLKRMLEACEEKIFSPQI
;
A
#
# COMPACT_ATOMS: atom_id res chain seq x y z
N MET A 1 -1.36 -5.71 3.54
CA MET A 1 -2.54 -4.92 3.99
C MET A 1 -2.75 -3.66 3.18
N ASN A 2 -1.73 -2.81 3.00
CA ASN A 2 -1.83 -1.56 2.22
C ASN A 2 -2.51 -1.77 0.85
N SER A 3 -2.04 -2.77 0.11
CA SER A 3 -2.60 -3.15 -1.20
C SER A 3 -4.11 -3.45 -1.15
N LEU A 4 -4.57 -4.20 -0.14
CA LEU A 4 -5.99 -4.55 0.01
C LEU A 4 -6.87 -3.33 0.32
N VAL A 5 -6.37 -2.37 1.10
CA VAL A 5 -7.13 -1.17 1.49
C VAL A 5 -7.22 -0.16 0.34
N HIS A 6 -6.19 -0.10 -0.50
CA HIS A 6 -6.08 0.91 -1.56
C HIS A 6 -6.39 0.39 -2.97
N ALA A 7 -6.72 -0.88 -3.14
CA ALA A 7 -7.11 -1.42 -4.44
C ALA A 7 -8.44 -0.81 -4.94
N ASP A 8 -8.52 -0.57 -6.24
CA ASP A 8 -9.76 -0.21 -6.92
C ASP A 8 -10.62 -1.44 -7.20
N TYR A 9 -11.55 -1.75 -6.28
CA TYR A 9 -12.51 -2.84 -6.44
C TYR A 9 -13.68 -2.52 -7.37
N VAL A 10 -13.78 -1.29 -7.89
CA VAL A 10 -14.80 -0.96 -8.90
C VAL A 10 -14.45 -1.66 -10.23
N ASN A 11 -13.16 -1.76 -10.55
CA ASN A 11 -12.69 -2.50 -11.72
C ASN A 11 -12.50 -3.99 -11.41
N HIS A 12 -13.55 -4.78 -11.64
CA HIS A 12 -13.59 -6.21 -11.33
C HIS A 12 -12.66 -7.06 -12.23
N ARG A 13 -12.10 -6.49 -13.30
CA ARG A 13 -11.24 -7.22 -14.26
C ARG A 13 -9.75 -7.12 -13.93
N SER A 14 -9.38 -6.34 -12.93
CA SER A 14 -7.98 -6.10 -12.56
C SER A 14 -7.78 -6.50 -11.10
N PRO A 15 -7.35 -7.74 -10.80
CA PRO A 15 -7.05 -8.13 -9.44
C PRO A 15 -5.76 -7.46 -8.95
N ILE A 16 -5.53 -7.51 -7.63
CA ILE A 16 -4.19 -7.24 -7.08
C ILE A 16 -3.27 -8.35 -7.59
N GLN A 17 -2.17 -7.95 -8.23
CA GLN A 17 -1.18 -8.87 -8.77
C GLN A 17 0.02 -8.92 -7.83
N ILE A 18 0.53 -10.13 -7.58
CA ILE A 18 1.73 -10.36 -6.79
C ILE A 18 2.67 -11.18 -7.66
N ALA A 19 3.82 -10.60 -8.01
CA ALA A 19 4.88 -11.28 -8.76
C ALA A 19 6.09 -11.48 -7.86
N ILE A 20 6.57 -12.72 -7.80
CA ILE A 20 7.70 -13.13 -6.97
C ILE A 20 8.86 -13.46 -7.90
N PHE A 21 10.00 -12.82 -7.66
CA PHE A 21 11.24 -13.05 -8.37
C PHE A 21 12.32 -13.48 -7.36
N ASP A 22 13.47 -13.90 -7.88
CA ASP A 22 14.59 -14.34 -7.04
C ASP A 22 15.12 -13.21 -6.13
N ASP A 23 14.98 -11.96 -6.56
CA ASP A 23 15.56 -10.77 -5.91
C ASP A 23 14.52 -9.74 -5.44
N ARG A 24 13.24 -9.89 -5.78
CA ARG A 24 12.21 -8.91 -5.44
C ARG A 24 10.79 -9.47 -5.39
N LEU A 25 9.93 -8.72 -4.71
CA LEU A 25 8.49 -8.91 -4.66
C LEU A 25 7.83 -7.66 -5.26
N GLU A 26 7.04 -7.84 -6.31
CA GLU A 26 6.24 -6.77 -6.91
C GLU A 26 4.77 -6.95 -6.53
N ILE A 27 4.13 -5.88 -6.05
CA ILE A 27 2.70 -5.87 -5.74
C ILE A 27 2.05 -4.75 -6.54
N THR A 28 1.20 -5.10 -7.50
CA THR A 28 0.50 -4.14 -8.36
C THR A 28 -0.98 -4.11 -8.01
N ASN A 29 -1.47 -2.92 -7.65
CA ASN A 29 -2.88 -2.69 -7.37
C ASN A 29 -3.63 -2.22 -8.63
N PRO A 30 -4.92 -2.59 -8.77
CA PRO A 30 -5.80 -1.92 -9.71
C PRO A 30 -6.03 -0.48 -9.27
N GLY A 31 -6.01 0.44 -10.25
CA GLY A 31 -6.21 1.86 -10.05
C GLY A 31 -4.92 2.65 -9.81
N ALA A 32 -4.99 3.96 -10.04
CA ALA A 32 -3.88 4.88 -9.82
C ALA A 32 -3.89 5.46 -8.39
N LEU A 33 -2.90 6.28 -8.05
CA LEU A 33 -2.97 7.14 -6.86
C LEU A 33 -4.25 8.01 -6.92
N PRO A 34 -4.91 8.27 -5.77
CA PRO A 34 -6.00 9.22 -5.68
C PRO A 34 -5.61 10.59 -6.26
N PHE A 35 -6.57 11.27 -6.89
CA PHE A 35 -6.32 12.60 -7.46
C PHE A 35 -5.79 13.57 -6.40
N GLY A 36 -4.68 14.25 -6.71
CA GLY A 36 -4.03 15.17 -5.78
C GLY A 36 -3.11 14.53 -4.73
N LEU A 37 -2.95 13.20 -4.74
CA LEU A 37 -1.93 12.52 -3.94
C LEU A 37 -0.71 12.18 -4.81
N SER A 38 0.45 12.72 -4.44
CA SER A 38 1.74 12.33 -5.04
C SER A 38 2.38 11.19 -4.26
N LEU A 39 3.36 10.53 -4.86
CA LEU A 39 4.13 9.50 -4.16
C LEU A 39 4.87 10.07 -2.95
N ASP A 40 5.54 11.21 -3.08
CA ASP A 40 6.28 11.85 -1.98
C ASP A 40 5.37 12.18 -0.79
N THR A 41 4.16 12.66 -1.07
CA THR A 41 3.18 12.97 -0.02
C THR A 41 2.59 11.71 0.61
N ALA A 42 2.42 10.64 -0.16
CA ALA A 42 2.03 9.34 0.38
C ALA A 42 3.11 8.77 1.32
N ILE A 43 4.38 8.83 0.91
CA ILE A 43 5.53 8.38 1.71
C ILE A 43 5.69 9.22 2.98
N SER A 44 5.41 10.53 2.92
CA SER A 44 5.46 11.41 4.10
C SER A 44 4.33 11.18 5.11
N GLY A 45 3.37 10.31 4.79
CA GLY A 45 2.31 9.85 5.70
C GLY A 45 0.90 10.30 5.32
N VAL A 46 0.73 11.04 4.20
CA VAL A 46 -0.61 11.42 3.73
C VAL A 46 -1.30 10.20 3.12
N SER A 47 -2.25 9.61 3.83
CA SER A 47 -3.04 8.49 3.34
C SER A 47 -4.45 8.93 2.94
N GLN A 48 -4.77 8.77 1.66
CA GLN A 48 -6.13 8.92 1.14
C GLN A 48 -6.79 7.56 0.90
N LEU A 49 -7.79 7.23 1.72
CA LEU A 49 -8.46 5.93 1.71
C LEU A 49 -9.51 5.86 0.60
N ARG A 50 -9.37 4.88 -0.30
CA ARG A 50 -10.42 4.48 -1.26
C ARG A 50 -11.50 3.64 -0.56
N ASN A 51 -11.10 2.66 0.27
CA ASN A 51 -12.00 1.70 0.90
C ASN A 51 -12.09 1.90 2.43
N LYS A 52 -12.86 2.90 2.88
CA LYS A 52 -12.97 3.25 4.32
C LYS A 52 -13.49 2.13 5.21
N VAL A 53 -14.40 1.30 4.70
CA VAL A 53 -14.94 0.17 5.47
C VAL A 53 -13.87 -0.89 5.71
N LEU A 54 -13.10 -1.25 4.66
CA LEU A 54 -12.00 -2.21 4.79
C LEU A 54 -10.92 -1.71 5.76
N GLU A 55 -10.53 -0.43 5.65
CA GLU A 55 -9.58 0.16 6.58
C GLU A 55 -10.08 0.09 8.02
N ARG A 56 -11.34 0.45 8.26
CA ARG A 56 -11.95 0.37 9.60
C ARG A 56 -11.93 -1.06 10.13
N THR A 57 -12.34 -2.04 9.33
CA THR A 57 -12.34 -3.44 9.73
C THR A 57 -10.93 -3.93 10.05
N PHE A 58 -9.93 -3.64 9.21
CA PHE A 58 -8.56 -4.04 9.47
C PHE A 58 -7.94 -3.35 10.69
N ARG A 59 -8.33 -2.10 10.95
CA ARG A 59 -7.95 -1.40 12.17
C ARG A 59 -8.56 -2.05 13.41
N GLU A 60 -9.85 -2.39 13.38
CA GLU A 60 -10.52 -3.10 14.49
C GLU A 60 -9.87 -4.47 14.75
N LEU A 61 -9.40 -5.13 13.70
CA LEU A 61 -8.62 -6.37 13.77
C LEU A 61 -7.13 -6.17 14.12
N LYS A 62 -6.68 -4.93 14.33
CA LYS A 62 -5.27 -4.57 14.60
C LYS A 62 -4.28 -5.03 13.52
N LEU A 63 -4.75 -5.15 12.27
CA LEU A 63 -3.94 -5.50 11.10
C LEU A 63 -3.35 -4.28 10.39
N THR A 64 -3.85 -3.09 10.69
CA THR A 64 -3.37 -1.81 10.16
C THR A 64 -3.23 -0.78 11.27
N GLU A 65 -2.32 0.17 11.04
CA GLU A 65 -1.99 1.24 11.97
C GLU A 65 -2.78 2.50 11.60
N HIS A 66 -3.04 3.36 12.58
CA HIS A 66 -3.40 4.75 12.27
C HIS A 66 -2.16 5.49 11.75
N TRP A 67 -2.36 6.57 10.98
CA TRP A 67 -1.35 7.60 10.64
C TRP A 67 -0.53 7.47 9.34
N GLY A 68 -0.88 6.55 8.41
CA GLY A 68 -0.20 6.52 7.11
C GLY A 68 1.29 6.16 7.17
N SER A 69 1.75 5.60 8.30
CA SER A 69 3.13 5.17 8.53
C SER A 69 3.58 3.98 7.68
N GLY A 70 2.63 3.24 7.10
CA GLY A 70 2.90 1.93 6.49
C GLY A 70 3.94 1.96 5.37
N LEU A 71 3.90 2.97 4.48
CA LEU A 71 4.88 3.09 3.40
C LEU A 71 6.28 3.40 3.93
N LYS A 72 6.38 4.37 4.86
CA LYS A 72 7.65 4.73 5.49
C LYS A 72 8.27 3.56 6.26
N ARG A 73 7.48 2.84 7.05
CA ARG A 73 7.96 1.66 7.79
C ARG A 73 8.43 0.54 6.86
N MET A 74 7.74 0.34 5.73
CA MET A 74 8.16 -0.62 4.73
C MET A 74 9.51 -0.23 4.13
N LEU A 75 9.69 1.04 3.79
CA LEU A 75 10.95 1.59 3.29
C LEU A 75 12.10 1.37 4.28
N GLU A 76 11.90 1.79 5.54
CA GLU A 76 12.87 1.64 6.62
C GLU A 76 13.25 0.17 6.83
N ALA A 77 12.27 -0.74 6.87
CA ALA A 77 12.51 -2.17 7.04
C ALA A 77 13.27 -2.80 5.85
N CYS A 78 13.08 -2.29 4.64
CA CYS A 78 13.81 -2.73 3.47
C CYS A 78 15.27 -2.24 3.53
N GLU A 79 15.50 -0.97 3.85
CA GLU A 79 16.84 -0.38 4.00
C GLU A 79 17.66 -1.11 5.08
N GLU A 80 17.07 -1.39 6.24
CA GLU A 80 17.70 -2.14 7.34
C GLU A 80 18.18 -3.54 6.90
N LYS A 81 17.50 -4.15 5.93
CA LYS A 81 17.77 -5.51 5.47
C LYS A 81 18.54 -5.61 4.16
N ILE A 82 19.10 -4.49 3.66
CA ILE A 82 19.81 -4.42 2.37
C ILE A 82 18.89 -4.81 1.19
N PHE A 83 17.59 -4.53 1.31
CA PHE A 83 16.66 -4.61 0.19
C PHE A 83 16.32 -3.18 -0.26
N SER A 84 16.45 -2.89 -1.55
CA SER A 84 16.04 -1.60 -2.10
C SER A 84 14.60 -1.71 -2.61
N PRO A 85 13.62 -1.06 -1.96
CA PRO A 85 12.25 -1.06 -2.44
C PRO A 85 12.17 -0.22 -3.72
N GLN A 86 11.61 -0.80 -4.78
CA GLN A 86 11.29 -0.08 -6.01
C GLN A 86 9.82 0.34 -5.91
N ILE A 87 9.56 1.64 -5.72
CA ILE A 87 8.21 2.22 -5.62
C ILE A 87 7.88 2.99 -6.90
#